data_AF-A0A928SPN3-F1
#
_entry.id   AF-A0A928SPN3-F1
#
_cell.length_a   1.000
_cell.length_b   1.000
_cell.length_c   1.000
_cell.angle_alpha   90.00
_cell.angle_beta   90.00
_cell.angle_gamma   90.00
#
_symmetry.space_group_name_H-M   'P 1'
#
loop_
_entity.id
_entity.type
_entity.pdbx_description
1 polymer ?
#
loop_
_entity_poly.entity_id
_entity_poly.type
_entity_poly.pdbx_seq_one_letter_code
_entity_poly.pdbx_strand_id
1 'polypeptide(L)'
;MGLFDRFTRKPTAPPLPSLALPASAQIASFDVTDAVGSLMLDAATRVRFGRSACHGFEPVVGAKVRVLAVEPSRFGPRATHLELDPGDADYDRLLRERDEKVGISTDEKPEEAAAAARTLGWITVLLERPVPHGPQAQRVWAGEIRLEDQAVEVSTEARLAFRAFGHDISTHVGDRPFPKEALDLRDVGEDFDPGLGFVSLGLGEPGLFRAGRALGGMADVWGPKGELRALSKLARLLLQHGRGVVLNRAGDLVVGKGDFERQLGDLDDPDCVPFAAWLDFSFAGAPPVYRSWGMAAFALPDVSVAVDPESRWQRSRRHEAVLVACARMVRENRELAAGEELLVPIGVRVGAYPIEPVEGDTERYTVTLGGGLVELTHTGSAVDAAERWAKASAPDARDPEAIAPNTYRALFSARFAEAYPSDVVADVPCLAKGVIPHSIEVRKPHADPGFVILTAGLGRVAQAGGDAVGAPHVELAAWVDEHSFELVTWVGRLARTLHERGPDAKPWKVGDTLRAPIADLDIGGFVLAEGGFVVMPKGQPVTVLSLVPLSTEEYAEAAGAGSAWLERHFGDPEVRARVRARWKKPG
;
A
#
# COMPACT_ATOMS: atom_id res chain seq x y z
N MET A 1 68.57 16.45 38.47
CA MET A 1 68.08 16.34 37.09
C MET A 1 68.31 14.90 36.64
N GLY A 2 67.24 14.10 36.58
CA GLY A 2 67.31 12.65 36.44
C GLY A 2 67.32 12.19 34.98
N LEU A 3 67.91 11.01 34.73
CA LEU A 3 68.04 10.35 33.43
C LEU A 3 66.70 10.16 32.66
N PHE A 4 65.55 10.38 33.32
CA PHE A 4 64.20 10.24 32.76
C PHE A 4 63.64 11.49 32.06
N ASP A 5 64.21 12.69 32.29
CA ASP A 5 63.78 13.92 31.57
C ASP A 5 64.18 13.93 30.09
N ARG A 6 65.07 13.01 29.67
CA ARG A 6 65.44 12.85 28.25
C ARG A 6 64.41 12.07 27.43
N PHE A 7 63.48 11.35 28.05
CA PHE A 7 62.48 10.53 27.33
C PHE A 7 61.10 11.20 27.21
N THR A 8 60.89 12.37 27.82
CA THR A 8 59.61 13.11 27.77
C THR A 8 59.59 14.31 26.82
N ARG A 9 60.73 14.67 26.21
CA ARG A 9 60.73 15.63 25.10
C ARG A 9 60.14 14.95 23.87
N LYS A 10 58.81 15.07 23.69
CA LYS A 10 58.15 14.79 22.41
C LYS A 10 58.96 15.53 21.33
N PRO A 11 59.62 14.82 20.40
CA PRO A 11 60.31 15.49 19.31
C PRO A 11 59.29 16.40 18.62
N THR A 12 59.60 17.69 18.56
CA THR A 12 58.78 18.68 17.87
C THR A 12 58.63 18.20 16.44
N ALA A 13 57.41 17.83 16.04
CA ALA A 13 57.16 17.35 14.69
C ALA A 13 57.64 18.42 13.70
N PRO A 14 58.33 18.04 12.61
CA PRO A 14 58.72 19.01 11.59
C PRO A 14 57.47 19.78 11.12
N PRO A 15 57.58 21.09 10.86
CA PRO A 15 56.45 21.90 10.40
C PRO A 15 55.86 21.26 9.15
N LEU A 16 54.53 21.13 9.12
CA LEU A 16 53.81 20.58 7.98
C LEU A 16 54.15 21.42 6.74
N PRO A 17 54.56 20.81 5.61
CA PRO A 17 54.53 21.52 4.34
C PRO A 17 53.11 22.05 4.12
N SER A 18 52.97 23.29 3.64
CA SER A 18 51.66 23.93 3.43
C SER A 18 50.90 23.20 2.33
N LEU A 19 50.18 22.14 2.70
CA LEU A 19 49.31 21.40 1.81
C LEU A 19 48.01 22.19 1.67
N ALA A 20 47.69 22.64 0.46
CA ALA A 20 46.39 23.25 0.20
C ALA A 20 45.32 22.15 0.26
N LEU A 21 44.37 22.27 1.19
CA LEU A 21 43.25 21.34 1.35
C LEU A 21 41.94 21.98 0.87
N PRO A 22 41.01 21.23 0.26
CA PRO A 22 41.14 19.81 -0.10
C PRO A 22 42.15 19.59 -1.25
N ALA A 23 42.89 18.48 -1.21
CA ALA A 23 43.85 18.10 -2.26
C ALA A 23 43.46 16.79 -2.94
N SER A 24 43.58 16.70 -4.26
CA SER A 24 43.45 15.43 -4.98
C SER A 24 44.73 14.60 -4.82
N ALA A 25 44.58 13.30 -4.62
CA ALA A 25 45.69 12.37 -4.52
C ALA A 25 45.31 11.00 -5.11
N GLN A 26 46.31 10.16 -5.33
CA GLN A 26 46.12 8.75 -5.71
C GLN A 26 46.70 7.84 -4.63
N ILE A 27 46.03 6.75 -4.28
CA ILE A 27 46.57 5.73 -3.38
C ILE A 27 47.72 5.02 -4.09
N ALA A 28 48.95 5.28 -3.66
CA ALA A 28 50.16 4.70 -4.24
C ALA A 28 50.49 3.32 -3.67
N SER A 29 50.17 3.10 -2.40
CA SER A 29 50.34 1.80 -1.75
C SER A 29 49.37 1.65 -0.59
N PHE A 30 48.97 0.41 -0.28
CA PHE A 30 48.21 0.06 0.91
C PHE A 30 48.57 -1.37 1.34
N ASP A 31 48.95 -1.56 2.59
CA ASP A 31 49.19 -2.86 3.20
C ASP A 31 48.01 -3.21 4.11
N VAL A 32 47.32 -4.32 3.79
CA VAL A 32 46.15 -4.81 4.54
C VAL A 32 46.55 -5.30 5.94
N THR A 33 47.78 -5.82 6.10
CA THR A 33 48.27 -6.39 7.36
C THR A 33 48.40 -5.33 8.44
N ASP A 34 49.00 -4.19 8.05
CA ASP A 34 49.24 -3.06 8.95
C ASP A 34 48.14 -1.99 8.87
N ALA A 35 47.20 -2.12 7.92
CA ALA A 35 46.15 -1.16 7.60
C ALA A 35 46.68 0.26 7.34
N VAL A 36 47.85 0.37 6.71
CA VAL A 36 48.56 1.63 6.44
C VAL A 36 48.92 1.74 4.96
N GLY A 37 48.76 2.94 4.41
CA GLY A 37 49.09 3.23 3.01
C GLY A 37 49.84 4.55 2.82
N SER A 38 50.14 4.82 1.55
CA SER A 38 50.68 6.10 1.10
C SER A 38 49.90 6.66 -0.08
N LEU A 39 49.72 7.97 -0.06
CA LEU A 39 49.09 8.77 -1.11
C LEU A 39 50.17 9.47 -1.92
N MET A 40 49.92 9.66 -3.21
CA MET A 40 50.70 10.46 -4.13
C MET A 40 49.86 11.67 -4.53
N LEU A 41 50.23 12.87 -4.06
CA LEU A 41 49.52 14.12 -4.40
C LEU A 41 50.02 14.72 -5.70
N ASP A 42 51.32 14.60 -5.92
CA ASP A 42 52.03 14.95 -7.14
C ASP A 42 53.23 13.99 -7.30
N ALA A 43 54.05 14.17 -8.33
CA ALA A 43 55.18 13.28 -8.61
C ALA A 43 56.22 13.16 -7.48
N ALA A 44 56.29 14.13 -6.56
CA ALA A 44 57.29 14.21 -5.50
C ALA A 44 56.72 14.12 -4.08
N THR A 45 55.43 14.43 -3.89
CA THR A 45 54.81 14.54 -2.56
C THR A 45 54.05 13.27 -2.18
N ARG A 46 54.50 12.61 -1.10
CA ARG A 46 53.81 11.47 -0.49
C ARG A 46 53.29 11.77 0.91
N VAL A 47 52.06 11.36 1.18
CA VAL A 47 51.41 11.50 2.50
C VAL A 47 50.98 10.13 2.99
N ARG A 48 51.25 9.81 4.27
CA ARG A 48 50.83 8.52 4.84
C ARG A 48 49.36 8.58 5.25
N PHE A 49 48.68 7.45 5.25
CA PHE A 49 47.34 7.34 5.83
C PHE A 49 47.16 5.97 6.48
N GLY A 50 46.17 5.85 7.36
CA GLY A 50 45.71 4.55 7.86
C GLY A 50 44.29 4.29 7.37
N ARG A 51 43.83 3.03 7.41
CA ARG A 51 42.45 2.66 7.01
C ARG A 51 41.38 3.51 7.70
N SER A 52 41.59 3.88 8.95
CA SER A 52 40.67 4.75 9.72
C SER A 52 40.55 6.18 9.17
N ALA A 53 41.39 6.59 8.23
CA ALA A 53 41.28 7.88 7.54
C ALA A 53 40.40 7.78 6.28
N CYS A 54 40.09 6.58 5.79
CA CYS A 54 39.22 6.35 4.63
C CYS A 54 37.76 6.39 5.10
N HIS A 55 37.05 7.47 4.78
CA HIS A 55 35.63 7.62 5.11
C HIS A 55 34.80 7.26 3.88
N GLY A 56 33.92 6.28 4.00
CA GLY A 56 32.99 5.94 2.93
C GLY A 56 33.56 5.02 1.84
N PHE A 57 34.77 4.47 1.97
CA PHE A 57 35.35 3.59 0.94
C PHE A 57 36.49 2.71 1.49
N GLU A 58 36.80 1.64 0.77
CA GLU A 58 37.94 0.77 1.06
C GLU A 58 39.18 1.20 0.28
N PRO A 59 40.36 1.33 0.91
CA PRO A 59 41.56 1.75 0.21
C PRO A 59 42.00 0.69 -0.81
N VAL A 60 42.19 1.12 -2.06
CA VAL A 60 42.70 0.30 -3.16
C VAL A 60 43.79 1.08 -3.88
N VAL A 61 44.90 0.40 -4.19
CA VAL A 61 46.00 1.01 -4.95
C VAL A 61 45.52 1.47 -6.32
N GLY A 62 45.82 2.71 -6.66
CA GLY A 62 45.39 3.35 -7.90
C GLY A 62 44.14 4.23 -7.77
N ALA A 63 43.36 4.08 -6.69
CA ALA A 63 42.15 4.89 -6.46
C ALA A 63 42.49 6.36 -6.24
N LYS A 64 41.68 7.25 -6.81
CA LYS A 64 41.77 8.70 -6.63
C LYS A 64 40.94 9.12 -5.43
N VAL A 65 41.53 9.93 -4.57
CA VAL A 65 40.93 10.37 -3.30
C VAL A 65 41.11 11.87 -3.12
N ARG A 66 40.23 12.45 -2.33
CA ARG A 66 40.37 13.82 -1.81
C ARG A 66 40.89 13.76 -0.39
N VAL A 67 42.03 14.39 -0.17
CA VAL A 67 42.59 14.63 1.17
C VAL A 67 41.90 15.86 1.74
N LEU A 68 41.15 15.66 2.83
CA LEU A 68 40.40 16.73 3.50
C LEU A 68 41.07 17.23 4.77
N ALA A 69 41.83 16.36 5.46
CA ALA A 69 42.56 16.72 6.66
C ALA A 69 43.90 15.98 6.76
N VAL A 70 44.93 16.69 7.25
CA VAL A 70 46.25 16.14 7.54
C VAL A 70 46.73 16.58 8.92
N GLU A 71 47.49 15.72 9.58
CA GLU A 71 48.12 16.00 10.87
C GLU A 71 49.63 15.75 10.82
N PRO A 72 50.44 16.45 11.64
CA PRO A 72 51.85 16.16 11.78
C PRO A 72 52.04 14.81 12.48
N SER A 73 52.86 13.92 11.91
CA SER A 73 53.26 12.67 12.58
C SER A 73 54.78 12.55 12.66
N ARG A 74 55.26 11.64 13.51
CA ARG A 74 56.70 11.34 13.66
C ARG A 74 57.38 10.92 12.35
N PHE A 75 56.59 10.49 11.36
CA PHE A 75 57.06 10.00 10.07
C PHE A 75 56.63 10.91 8.90
N GLY A 76 56.33 12.19 9.17
CA GLY A 76 55.85 13.15 8.17
C GLY A 76 54.34 13.41 8.25
N PRO A 77 53.78 14.19 7.31
CA PRO A 77 52.33 14.44 7.26
C PRO A 77 51.54 13.13 7.12
N ARG A 78 50.47 13.02 7.89
CA ARG A 78 49.53 11.89 7.84
C ARG A 78 48.14 12.41 7.52
N ALA A 79 47.51 11.89 6.48
CA ALA A 79 46.09 12.14 6.24
C ALA A 79 45.24 11.46 7.31
N THR A 80 44.31 12.22 7.87
CA THR A 80 43.36 11.77 8.89
C THR A 80 41.93 11.72 8.38
N HIS A 81 41.66 12.36 7.23
CA HIS A 81 40.36 12.33 6.58
C HIS A 81 40.56 12.30 5.06
N LEU A 82 40.10 11.20 4.45
CA LEU A 82 40.09 10.93 3.02
C LEU A 82 38.67 10.60 2.59
N GLU A 83 38.26 11.13 1.46
CA GLU A 83 37.06 10.72 0.73
C GLU A 83 37.47 10.19 -0.64
N LEU A 84 36.70 9.25 -1.20
CA LEU A 84 36.89 8.84 -2.59
C LEU A 84 36.57 10.01 -3.52
N ASP A 85 37.37 10.20 -4.57
CA ASP A 85 37.06 11.22 -5.57
C ASP A 85 35.76 10.82 -6.31
N PRO A 86 34.70 11.65 -6.32
CA PRO A 86 33.43 11.31 -6.95
C PRO A 86 33.57 11.04 -8.46
N GLY A 87 34.61 11.57 -9.11
CA GLY A 87 34.91 11.33 -10.52
C GLY A 87 35.79 10.09 -10.80
N ASP A 88 36.12 9.28 -9.78
CA ASP A 88 36.95 8.09 -9.99
C ASP A 88 36.17 6.91 -10.60
N ALA A 89 36.03 6.92 -11.91
CA ALA A 89 35.37 5.85 -12.68
C ALA A 89 36.12 4.50 -12.63
N ASP A 90 37.38 4.48 -12.18
CA ASP A 90 38.19 3.27 -12.14
C ASP A 90 38.10 2.53 -10.80
N TYR A 91 37.56 3.15 -9.74
CA TYR A 91 37.59 2.62 -8.38
C TYR A 91 36.95 1.22 -8.26
N ASP A 92 35.73 1.04 -8.77
CA ASP A 92 35.04 -0.25 -8.67
C ASP A 92 35.76 -1.37 -9.44
N ARG A 93 36.41 -1.03 -10.57
CA ARG A 93 37.26 -1.98 -11.32
C ARG A 93 38.47 -2.37 -10.47
N LEU A 94 39.17 -1.39 -9.89
CA LEU A 94 40.35 -1.62 -9.05
C LEU A 94 40.00 -2.47 -7.82
N LEU A 95 38.85 -2.21 -7.20
CA LEU A 95 38.35 -2.95 -6.05
C LEU A 95 38.07 -4.42 -6.43
N ARG A 96 37.39 -4.65 -7.55
CA ARG A 96 37.15 -6.01 -8.06
C ARG A 96 38.45 -6.76 -8.35
N GLU A 97 39.40 -6.13 -9.05
CA GLU A 97 40.71 -6.72 -9.33
C GLU A 97 41.50 -7.06 -8.06
N ARG A 98 41.35 -6.27 -6.99
CA ARG A 98 41.94 -6.56 -5.67
C ARG A 98 41.28 -7.79 -5.06
N ASP A 99 39.95 -7.82 -5.03
CA ASP A 99 39.17 -8.88 -4.38
C ASP A 99 39.36 -10.24 -5.08
N GLU A 100 39.39 -10.25 -6.41
CA GLU A 100 39.74 -11.43 -7.21
C GLU A 100 41.13 -11.97 -6.87
N LYS A 101 42.14 -11.10 -6.69
CA LYS A 101 43.51 -11.50 -6.33
C LYS A 101 43.60 -12.15 -4.95
N VAL A 102 42.71 -11.78 -4.02
CA VAL A 102 42.66 -12.37 -2.67
C VAL A 102 41.65 -13.52 -2.56
N GLY A 103 41.00 -13.90 -3.67
CA GLY A 103 40.04 -15.00 -3.72
C GLY A 103 38.66 -14.68 -3.15
N ILE A 104 38.31 -13.40 -3.01
CA ILE A 104 36.96 -12.96 -2.63
C ILE A 104 36.13 -12.90 -3.91
N SER A 105 35.10 -13.74 -4.01
CA SER A 105 34.14 -13.68 -5.11
C SER A 105 33.24 -12.46 -4.91
N THR A 106 33.26 -11.53 -5.87
CA THR A 106 32.33 -10.38 -5.91
C THR A 106 31.04 -10.70 -6.65
N ASP A 107 31.02 -11.79 -7.41
CA ASP A 107 29.83 -12.21 -8.18
C ASP A 107 28.88 -12.98 -7.26
N GLU A 108 28.05 -12.24 -6.53
CA GLU A 108 26.89 -12.83 -5.84
C GLU A 108 25.91 -13.31 -6.91
N LYS A 109 25.51 -14.58 -6.83
CA LYS A 109 24.53 -15.11 -7.78
C LYS A 109 23.17 -14.44 -7.51
N PRO A 110 22.41 -14.07 -8.54
CA PRO A 110 21.08 -13.47 -8.38
C PRO A 110 20.17 -14.29 -7.46
N GLU A 111 20.26 -15.62 -7.52
CA GLU A 111 19.49 -16.55 -6.69
C GLU A 111 19.89 -16.47 -5.21
N GLU A 112 21.17 -16.23 -4.92
CA GLU A 112 21.68 -16.06 -3.54
C GLU A 112 21.22 -14.74 -2.96
N ALA A 113 21.32 -13.64 -3.72
CA ALA A 113 20.81 -12.33 -3.32
C ALA A 113 19.30 -12.35 -3.10
N ALA A 114 18.54 -13.02 -3.97
CA ALA A 114 17.09 -13.17 -3.82
C ALA A 114 16.73 -14.05 -2.62
N ALA A 115 17.45 -15.15 -2.38
CA ALA A 115 17.26 -15.98 -1.20
C ALA A 115 17.55 -15.22 0.10
N ALA A 116 18.60 -14.40 0.12
CA ALA A 116 18.91 -13.52 1.25
C ALA A 116 17.83 -12.46 1.46
N ALA A 117 17.34 -11.84 0.38
CA ALA A 117 16.23 -10.88 0.41
C ALA A 117 14.94 -11.49 1.01
N ARG A 118 14.57 -12.71 0.61
CA ARG A 118 13.39 -13.40 1.17
C ARG A 118 13.58 -13.76 2.64
N THR A 119 14.79 -14.22 2.99
CA THR A 119 15.09 -14.69 4.33
C THR A 119 15.19 -13.54 5.32
N LEU A 120 15.91 -12.46 4.98
CA LEU A 120 16.29 -11.37 5.88
C LEU A 120 15.53 -10.07 5.62
N GLY A 121 15.08 -9.85 4.39
CA GLY A 121 14.32 -8.67 3.99
C GLY A 121 12.92 -8.65 4.57
N TRP A 122 12.42 -7.45 4.82
CA TRP A 122 11.05 -7.20 5.24
C TRP A 122 10.17 -6.88 4.04
N ILE A 123 10.71 -6.05 3.16
CA ILE A 123 10.13 -5.69 1.87
C ILE A 123 11.24 -5.65 0.83
N THR A 124 10.94 -6.03 -0.40
CA THR A 124 11.88 -5.90 -1.53
C THR A 124 11.28 -4.99 -2.58
N VAL A 125 11.98 -3.92 -2.96
CA VAL A 125 11.56 -3.03 -4.04
C VAL A 125 12.10 -3.55 -5.36
N LEU A 126 11.20 -3.77 -6.32
CA LEU A 126 11.52 -4.24 -7.67
C LEU A 126 11.78 -3.03 -8.57
N LEU A 127 12.99 -2.91 -9.12
CA LEU A 127 13.47 -1.71 -9.79
C LEU A 127 13.39 -1.79 -11.32
N GLU A 128 13.07 -0.67 -11.96
CA GLU A 128 13.01 -0.57 -13.43
C GLU A 128 14.39 -0.63 -14.09
N ARG A 129 15.43 -0.23 -13.35
CA ARG A 129 16.84 -0.26 -13.77
C ARG A 129 17.63 -1.17 -12.82
N PRO A 130 18.66 -1.85 -13.31
CA PRO A 130 19.54 -2.62 -12.43
C PRO A 130 20.23 -1.68 -11.44
N VAL A 131 20.43 -2.14 -10.21
CA VAL A 131 21.33 -1.45 -9.28
C VAL A 131 22.75 -1.68 -9.79
N PRO A 132 23.56 -0.64 -10.00
CA PRO A 132 24.88 -0.84 -10.54
C PRO A 132 25.76 -1.62 -9.55
N HIS A 133 26.72 -2.35 -10.10
CA HIS A 133 27.65 -3.13 -9.33
C HIS A 133 28.83 -2.27 -8.85
N GLY A 134 29.15 -2.37 -7.57
CA GLY A 134 30.29 -1.69 -6.96
C GLY A 134 29.88 -0.47 -6.11
N PRO A 135 30.61 -0.22 -5.01
CA PRO A 135 30.26 0.81 -4.04
C PRO A 135 30.27 2.25 -4.58
N GLN A 136 31.13 2.59 -5.55
CA GLN A 136 31.13 3.95 -6.13
C GLN A 136 29.97 4.12 -7.11
N ALA A 137 29.73 3.15 -7.98
CA ALA A 137 28.58 3.18 -8.88
C ALA A 137 27.25 3.19 -8.11
N GLN A 138 27.15 2.47 -6.99
CA GLN A 138 25.98 2.51 -6.10
C GLN A 138 25.80 3.88 -5.44
N ARG A 139 26.88 4.53 -5.01
CA ARG A 139 26.83 5.90 -4.47
C ARG A 139 26.34 6.89 -5.53
N VAL A 140 26.87 6.80 -6.75
CA VAL A 140 26.42 7.65 -7.88
C VAL A 140 24.94 7.40 -8.18
N TRP A 141 24.52 6.14 -8.27
CA TRP A 141 23.12 5.77 -8.49
C TRP A 141 22.20 6.32 -7.39
N ALA A 142 22.59 6.19 -6.11
CA ALA A 142 21.83 6.74 -4.99
C ALA A 142 21.70 8.27 -5.06
N GLY A 143 22.75 8.96 -5.54
CA GLY A 143 22.71 10.39 -5.84
C GLY A 143 21.79 10.76 -7.00
N GLU A 144 21.77 9.96 -8.07
CA GLU A 144 20.86 10.16 -9.22
C GLU A 144 19.39 10.07 -8.83
N ILE A 145 19.05 9.15 -7.92
CA ILE A 145 17.69 8.99 -7.39
C ILE A 145 17.41 9.92 -6.19
N ARG A 146 18.34 10.83 -5.86
CA ARG A 146 18.18 11.93 -4.90
C ARG A 146 17.73 11.51 -3.49
N LEU A 147 18.25 10.37 -2.99
CA LEU A 147 17.90 9.88 -1.65
C LEU A 147 18.33 10.84 -0.53
N GLU A 148 19.51 11.45 -0.65
CA GLU A 148 20.05 12.36 0.37
C GLU A 148 19.20 13.64 0.52
N ASP A 149 18.62 14.15 -0.57
CA ASP A 149 17.67 15.27 -0.56
C ASP A 149 16.40 14.96 0.26
N GLN A 150 16.14 13.68 0.52
CA GLN A 150 14.97 13.16 1.25
C GLN A 150 15.33 12.66 2.66
N ALA A 151 16.46 13.13 3.23
CA ALA A 151 16.95 12.75 4.55
C ALA A 151 17.26 11.25 4.71
N VAL A 152 17.73 10.62 3.63
CA VAL A 152 18.27 9.26 3.64
C VAL A 152 19.78 9.32 3.45
N GLU A 153 20.55 8.94 4.46
CA GLU A 153 22.00 8.81 4.33
C GLU A 153 22.33 7.48 3.65
N VAL A 154 23.25 7.50 2.69
CA VAL A 154 23.65 6.30 1.95
C VAL A 154 25.09 5.94 2.31
N SER A 155 25.29 4.69 2.74
CA SER A 155 26.62 4.11 2.93
C SER A 155 26.85 2.99 1.94
N THR A 156 28.06 2.93 1.37
CA THR A 156 28.52 1.87 0.47
C THR A 156 29.85 1.27 0.92
N GLU A 157 30.25 1.48 2.19
CA GLU A 157 31.56 1.05 2.71
C GLU A 157 31.77 -0.47 2.65
N ALA A 158 30.78 -1.24 3.13
CA ALA A 158 30.81 -2.70 3.08
C ALA A 158 29.79 -3.25 2.09
N ARG A 159 28.60 -2.66 2.10
CA ARG A 159 27.46 -2.93 1.22
C ARG A 159 26.60 -1.68 1.18
N LEU A 160 25.70 -1.60 0.19
CA LEU A 160 24.66 -0.59 0.20
C LEU A 160 23.89 -0.68 1.53
N ALA A 161 23.80 0.43 2.24
CA ALA A 161 23.05 0.56 3.47
C ALA A 161 22.43 1.95 3.51
N PHE A 162 21.25 2.04 4.14
CA PHE A 162 20.57 3.31 4.29
C PHE A 162 20.41 3.63 5.76
N ARG A 163 20.64 4.90 6.12
CA ARG A 163 20.09 5.45 7.35
C ARG A 163 18.95 6.37 6.98
N ALA A 164 17.71 5.89 7.18
CA ALA A 164 16.51 6.61 6.78
C ALA A 164 15.76 7.08 8.02
N PHE A 165 15.49 8.39 8.11
CA PHE A 165 14.69 8.96 9.20
C PHE A 165 15.18 8.60 10.61
N GLY A 166 16.51 8.49 10.76
CA GLY A 166 17.18 8.17 12.03
C GLY A 166 17.44 6.69 12.29
N HIS A 167 17.00 5.79 11.40
CA HIS A 167 17.09 4.34 11.57
C HIS A 167 18.04 3.69 10.57
N ASP A 168 18.81 2.72 11.03
CA ASP A 168 19.70 1.92 10.18
C ASP A 168 18.88 0.81 9.50
N ILE A 169 18.84 0.86 8.16
CA ILE A 169 18.13 -0.10 7.32
C ILE A 169 19.16 -0.96 6.60
N SER A 170 19.14 -2.25 6.93
CA SER A 170 19.95 -3.24 6.23
C SER A 170 19.41 -3.48 4.82
N THR A 171 20.31 -3.73 3.87
CA THR A 171 19.90 -4.02 2.49
C THR A 171 20.53 -5.27 1.92
N HIS A 172 19.82 -5.87 0.96
CA HIS A 172 20.30 -6.91 0.06
C HIS A 172 19.96 -6.51 -1.37
N VAL A 173 20.95 -6.49 -2.24
CA VAL A 173 20.84 -5.88 -3.57
C VAL A 173 21.02 -6.95 -4.63
N GLY A 174 20.15 -6.95 -5.63
CA GLY A 174 20.35 -7.70 -6.87
C GLY A 174 20.46 -6.76 -8.06
N ASP A 175 21.48 -6.96 -8.88
CA ASP A 175 21.70 -6.25 -10.14
C ASP A 175 20.97 -6.91 -11.33
N ARG A 176 20.19 -7.96 -11.06
CA ARG A 176 19.36 -8.70 -12.00
C ARG A 176 17.91 -8.80 -11.51
N PRO A 177 16.95 -9.13 -12.41
CA PRO A 177 15.56 -9.32 -12.03
C PRO A 177 15.41 -10.33 -10.89
N PHE A 178 14.45 -10.07 -9.99
CA PHE A 178 14.10 -11.03 -8.94
C PHE A 178 13.51 -12.30 -9.59
N PRO A 179 13.91 -13.53 -9.18
CA PRO A 179 13.44 -14.77 -9.79
C PRO A 179 11.92 -14.92 -9.71
N LYS A 180 11.23 -15.01 -10.85
CA LYS A 180 9.76 -15.05 -10.93
C LYS A 180 9.16 -16.28 -10.22
N GLU A 181 9.83 -17.41 -10.29
CA GLU A 181 9.42 -18.68 -9.69
C GLU A 181 9.37 -18.64 -8.15
N ALA A 182 10.01 -17.65 -7.54
CA ALA A 182 9.99 -17.43 -6.10
C ALA A 182 8.92 -16.42 -5.66
N LEU A 183 8.18 -15.83 -6.61
CA LEU A 183 7.21 -14.78 -6.36
C LEU A 183 5.78 -15.32 -6.35
N ASP A 184 4.96 -14.76 -5.47
CA ASP A 184 3.52 -14.92 -5.53
C ASP A 184 2.89 -13.76 -6.31
N LEU A 185 2.43 -14.07 -7.52
CA LEU A 185 1.96 -13.11 -8.52
C LEU A 185 0.43 -13.00 -8.57
N ARG A 186 -0.30 -13.53 -7.57
CA ARG A 186 -1.78 -13.58 -7.58
C ARG A 186 -2.44 -12.22 -7.80
N ASP A 187 -1.85 -11.15 -7.29
CA ASP A 187 -2.42 -9.79 -7.35
C ASP A 187 -2.06 -9.01 -8.62
N VAL A 188 -0.95 -9.36 -9.28
CA VAL A 188 -0.41 -8.62 -10.44
C VAL A 188 -0.50 -9.40 -11.75
N GLY A 189 -0.81 -10.70 -11.69
CA GLY A 189 -0.86 -11.61 -12.84
C GLY A 189 0.50 -12.15 -13.26
N GLU A 190 0.49 -13.26 -14.02
CA GLU A 190 1.71 -13.96 -14.45
C GLU A 190 2.59 -13.14 -15.41
N ASP A 191 1.97 -12.23 -16.16
CA ASP A 191 2.64 -11.35 -17.13
C ASP A 191 3.41 -10.20 -16.48
N PHE A 192 3.32 -10.02 -15.15
CA PHE A 192 4.02 -8.95 -14.44
C PHE A 192 5.54 -9.00 -14.66
N ASP A 193 6.14 -7.85 -14.98
CA ASP A 193 7.58 -7.71 -15.16
C ASP A 193 8.25 -7.28 -13.83
N PRO A 194 9.08 -8.12 -13.19
CA PRO A 194 9.76 -7.80 -11.94
C PRO A 194 10.87 -6.75 -12.12
N GLY A 195 11.10 -6.25 -13.33
CA GLY A 195 12.09 -5.22 -13.61
C GLY A 195 13.48 -5.81 -13.81
N LEU A 196 14.51 -4.99 -13.60
CA LEU A 196 15.90 -5.30 -13.96
C LEU A 196 16.83 -5.47 -12.75
N GLY A 197 16.36 -5.16 -11.55
CA GLY A 197 17.13 -5.24 -10.31
C GLY A 197 16.20 -5.16 -9.11
N PHE A 198 16.75 -5.33 -7.91
CA PHE A 198 15.98 -5.17 -6.68
C PHE A 198 16.82 -4.69 -5.52
N VAL A 199 16.14 -4.06 -4.55
CA VAL A 199 16.70 -3.69 -3.25
C VAL A 199 15.77 -4.19 -2.17
N SER A 200 16.23 -5.19 -1.42
CA SER A 200 15.58 -5.66 -0.22
C SER A 200 15.95 -4.79 0.97
N LEU A 201 14.98 -4.45 1.80
CA LEU A 201 15.13 -3.60 2.97
C LEU A 201 14.73 -4.38 4.22
N GLY A 202 15.53 -4.30 5.29
CA GLY A 202 15.25 -5.01 6.54
C GLY A 202 15.68 -4.23 7.77
N LEU A 203 15.00 -4.48 8.89
CA LEU A 203 15.25 -3.85 10.20
C LEU A 203 16.13 -4.71 11.12
N GLY A 204 16.90 -5.64 10.56
CA GLY A 204 17.72 -6.62 11.30
C GLY A 204 17.21 -8.05 11.14
N GLU A 205 17.67 -8.95 12.01
CA GLU A 205 17.33 -10.38 11.89
C GLU A 205 15.83 -10.62 12.18
N PRO A 206 15.14 -11.40 11.34
CA PRO A 206 13.74 -11.73 11.54
C PRO A 206 13.52 -12.45 12.88
N GLY A 207 12.47 -12.09 13.59
CA GLY A 207 12.15 -12.68 14.88
C GLY A 207 12.80 -12.01 16.10
N LEU A 208 13.88 -11.23 15.93
CA LEU A 208 14.43 -10.41 17.03
C LEU A 208 13.39 -9.44 17.59
N PHE A 209 12.59 -8.84 16.71
CA PHE A 209 11.45 -8.00 17.08
C PHE A 209 10.49 -8.75 18.01
N ARG A 210 10.14 -9.99 17.67
CA ARG A 210 9.24 -10.82 18.49
C ARG A 210 9.87 -11.17 19.84
N ALA A 211 11.16 -11.52 19.86
CA ALA A 211 11.89 -11.78 21.09
C ALA A 211 11.95 -10.53 21.99
N GLY A 212 12.25 -9.36 21.41
CA GLY A 212 12.27 -8.08 22.11
C GLY A 212 10.92 -7.71 22.70
N ARG A 213 9.82 -7.89 21.93
CA ARG A 213 8.45 -7.69 22.41
C ARG A 213 8.16 -8.55 23.64
N ALA A 214 8.54 -9.84 23.62
CA ALA A 214 8.33 -10.75 24.74
C ALA A 214 9.12 -10.37 26.02
N LEU A 215 10.19 -9.57 25.90
CA LEU A 215 11.06 -9.18 27.01
C LEU A 215 10.65 -7.87 27.72
N GLY A 216 9.56 -7.21 27.34
CA GLY A 216 9.00 -6.09 28.12
C GLY A 216 8.74 -4.79 27.38
N GLY A 217 8.67 -4.81 26.05
CA GLY A 217 8.11 -3.71 25.27
C GLY A 217 8.83 -3.47 23.95
N MET A 218 8.05 -3.28 22.90
CA MET A 218 8.52 -2.81 21.61
C MET A 218 8.06 -1.36 21.44
N ALA A 219 8.96 -0.48 21.00
CA ALA A 219 8.57 0.87 20.58
C ALA A 219 7.49 0.79 19.50
N ASP A 220 6.57 1.74 19.47
CA ASP A 220 5.56 1.79 18.41
C ASP A 220 6.25 1.93 17.04
N VAL A 221 6.25 0.84 16.28
CA VAL A 221 6.89 0.72 14.96
C VAL A 221 6.24 1.61 13.90
N TRP A 222 5.01 2.10 14.16
CA TRP A 222 4.28 3.05 13.32
C TRP A 222 4.20 4.45 13.90
N GLY A 223 4.74 4.68 15.10
CA GLY A 223 4.79 6.02 15.67
C GLY A 223 5.50 7.01 14.73
N PRO A 224 5.48 8.32 15.03
CA PRO A 224 6.12 9.33 14.17
C PRO A 224 7.61 9.07 13.87
N LYS A 225 8.28 8.34 14.77
CA LYS A 225 9.68 7.88 14.63
C LYS A 225 9.79 6.36 14.56
N GLY A 226 8.72 5.66 14.21
CA GLY A 226 8.69 4.21 14.14
C GLY A 226 9.52 3.68 12.96
N GLU A 227 10.20 2.56 13.18
CA GLU A 227 11.09 1.95 12.19
C GLU A 227 10.34 1.48 10.93
N LEU A 228 9.13 0.93 11.06
CA LEU A 228 8.31 0.52 9.91
C LEU A 228 7.79 1.71 9.11
N ARG A 229 7.49 2.84 9.77
CA ARG A 229 7.17 4.10 9.08
C ARG A 229 8.36 4.58 8.25
N ALA A 230 9.57 4.57 8.81
CA ALA A 230 10.79 4.94 8.09
C ALA A 230 11.06 4.01 6.90
N LEU A 231 10.92 2.70 7.12
CA LEU A 231 11.05 1.67 6.09
C LEU A 231 10.03 1.86 4.95
N SER A 232 8.78 2.18 5.28
CA SER A 232 7.72 2.45 4.28
C SER A 232 8.01 3.71 3.46
N LYS A 233 8.52 4.77 4.11
CA LYS A 233 8.94 5.99 3.40
C LYS A 233 10.09 5.71 2.45
N LEU A 234 11.09 4.95 2.89
CA LEU A 234 12.21 4.55 2.03
C LEU A 234 11.76 3.65 0.87
N ALA A 235 10.89 2.67 1.12
CA ALA A 235 10.32 1.83 0.08
C ALA A 235 9.56 2.67 -0.96
N ARG A 236 8.72 3.63 -0.51
CA ARG A 236 8.00 4.58 -1.38
C ARG A 236 8.95 5.43 -2.23
N LEU A 237 10.08 5.90 -1.66
CA LEU A 237 11.09 6.66 -2.39
C LEU A 237 11.75 5.81 -3.49
N LEU A 238 12.21 4.60 -3.15
CA LEU A 238 12.82 3.69 -4.13
C LEU A 238 11.83 3.28 -5.22
N LEU A 239 10.55 3.09 -4.86
CA LEU A 239 9.48 2.70 -5.77
C LEU A 239 9.16 3.78 -6.82
N GLN A 240 9.59 5.03 -6.62
CA GLN A 240 9.57 6.04 -7.70
C GLN A 240 10.33 5.57 -8.95
N HIS A 241 11.33 4.71 -8.76
CA HIS A 241 12.13 4.06 -9.81
C HIS A 241 11.85 2.55 -9.93
N GLY A 242 10.73 2.09 -9.39
CA GLY A 242 10.36 0.68 -9.32
C GLY A 242 9.03 0.34 -9.99
N ARG A 243 8.80 -0.97 -10.15
CA ARG A 243 7.59 -1.57 -10.73
C ARG A 243 6.57 -2.00 -9.67
N GLY A 244 7.06 -2.37 -8.49
CA GLY A 244 6.27 -2.93 -7.41
C GLY A 244 7.16 -3.33 -6.23
N VAL A 245 6.55 -4.00 -5.26
CA VAL A 245 7.24 -4.51 -4.06
C VAL A 245 6.92 -5.98 -3.85
N VAL A 246 7.83 -6.71 -3.21
CA VAL A 246 7.64 -8.05 -2.70
C VAL A 246 7.51 -7.97 -1.18
N LEU A 247 6.40 -8.48 -0.64
CA LEU A 247 6.14 -8.59 0.78
C LEU A 247 6.76 -9.90 1.30
N ASN A 248 8.05 -9.88 1.60
CA ASN A 248 8.82 -11.10 1.96
C ASN A 248 8.23 -11.83 3.19
N ARG A 249 7.48 -11.13 4.06
CA ARG A 249 6.83 -11.72 5.25
C ARG A 249 5.42 -12.23 5.00
N ALA A 250 4.82 -11.87 3.86
CA ALA A 250 3.47 -12.26 3.47
C ALA A 250 3.50 -13.29 2.31
N GLY A 251 4.40 -14.27 2.39
CA GLY A 251 4.49 -15.33 1.38
C GLY A 251 5.10 -14.89 0.04
N ASP A 252 5.95 -13.86 0.06
CA ASP A 252 6.58 -13.29 -1.13
C ASP A 252 5.56 -12.73 -2.15
N LEU A 253 4.42 -12.23 -1.65
CA LEU A 253 3.39 -11.56 -2.45
C LEU A 253 3.93 -10.32 -3.16
N VAL A 254 3.67 -10.22 -4.46
CA VAL A 254 3.99 -9.04 -5.25
C VAL A 254 2.82 -8.09 -5.29
N VAL A 255 3.07 -6.85 -4.88
CA VAL A 255 2.10 -5.74 -4.96
C VAL A 255 2.61 -4.72 -5.97
N GLY A 256 1.76 -4.39 -6.95
CA GLY A 256 2.08 -3.38 -7.95
C GLY A 256 2.29 -2.00 -7.34
N LYS A 257 3.11 -1.17 -7.99
CA LYS A 257 3.47 0.17 -7.49
C LYS A 257 2.28 1.02 -7.05
N GLY A 258 1.30 1.18 -7.94
CA GLY A 258 0.14 2.05 -7.68
C GLY A 258 -0.75 1.54 -6.54
N ASP A 259 -0.84 0.22 -6.36
CA ASP A 259 -1.61 -0.37 -5.28
C ASP A 259 -0.90 -0.21 -3.93
N PHE A 260 0.41 -0.46 -3.89
CA PHE A 260 1.20 -0.28 -2.68
C PHE A 260 1.24 1.20 -2.24
N GLU A 261 1.48 2.14 -3.16
CA GLU A 261 1.45 3.58 -2.86
C GLU A 261 0.08 4.03 -2.33
N ARG A 262 -1.01 3.54 -2.92
CA ARG A 262 -2.37 3.83 -2.45
C ARG A 262 -2.62 3.27 -1.05
N GLN A 263 -2.17 2.04 -0.78
CA GLN A 263 -2.35 1.38 0.52
C GLN A 263 -1.51 2.04 1.63
N LEU A 264 -0.37 2.65 1.30
CA LEU A 264 0.48 3.37 2.26
C LEU A 264 -0.15 4.66 2.81
N GLY A 265 -1.07 5.29 2.07
CA GLY A 265 -1.68 6.55 2.49
C GLY A 265 -0.68 7.67 2.74
N ASP A 266 -0.99 8.58 3.68
CA ASP A 266 -0.12 9.69 4.05
C ASP A 266 0.82 9.31 5.21
N LEU A 267 2.04 8.89 4.90
CA LEU A 267 3.04 8.52 5.91
C LEU A 267 3.56 9.70 6.76
N ASP A 268 3.21 10.95 6.44
CA ASP A 268 3.53 12.11 7.25
C ASP A 268 2.44 12.41 8.30
N ASP A 269 1.23 11.87 8.12
CA ASP A 269 0.18 11.87 9.14
C ASP A 269 0.52 10.87 10.26
N PRO A 270 0.66 11.29 11.53
CA PRO A 270 0.93 10.39 12.64
C PRO A 270 -0.17 9.35 12.89
N ASP A 271 -1.42 9.60 12.48
CA ASP A 271 -2.54 8.68 12.64
C ASP A 271 -2.60 7.63 11.51
N CYS A 272 -1.84 7.82 10.44
CA CYS A 272 -1.71 6.87 9.34
C CYS A 272 -0.88 5.65 9.75
N VAL A 273 -1.52 4.50 9.87
CA VAL A 273 -0.96 3.18 10.18
C VAL A 273 -1.30 2.21 9.03
N PRO A 274 -0.55 2.21 7.91
CA PRO A 274 -0.85 1.42 6.72
C PRO A 274 -0.40 -0.04 6.84
N PHE A 275 -0.79 -0.70 7.92
CA PHE A 275 -0.39 -2.08 8.19
C PHE A 275 -0.90 -3.04 7.11
N ALA A 276 -2.08 -2.77 6.53
CA ALA A 276 -2.65 -3.59 5.46
C ALA A 276 -1.78 -3.61 4.19
N ALA A 277 -0.93 -2.59 3.96
CA ALA A 277 0.01 -2.57 2.85
C ALA A 277 1.11 -3.64 2.94
N TRP A 278 1.26 -4.26 4.12
CA TRP A 278 2.31 -5.22 4.44
C TRP A 278 1.79 -6.64 4.65
N LEU A 279 0.49 -6.88 4.42
CA LEU A 279 -0.17 -8.13 4.70
C LEU A 279 -0.77 -8.74 3.44
N ASP A 280 -0.77 -10.07 3.37
CA ASP A 280 -1.64 -10.85 2.49
C ASP A 280 -2.81 -11.40 3.31
N PHE A 281 -3.96 -11.57 2.67
CA PHE A 281 -5.12 -12.21 3.24
C PHE A 281 -5.67 -13.25 2.27
N SER A 282 -5.52 -14.53 2.62
CA SER A 282 -5.82 -15.63 1.72
C SER A 282 -6.46 -16.82 2.42
N PHE A 283 -7.10 -17.67 1.61
CA PHE A 283 -7.62 -18.95 2.09
C PHE A 283 -6.48 -19.96 2.22
N ALA A 284 -6.49 -20.75 3.29
CA ALA A 284 -5.50 -21.80 3.52
C ALA A 284 -6.12 -23.05 4.15
N GLY A 285 -5.45 -24.19 3.98
CA GLY A 285 -5.74 -25.44 4.71
C GLY A 285 -7.00 -26.20 4.28
N ALA A 286 -7.20 -27.36 4.92
CA ALA A 286 -8.41 -28.18 4.86
C ALA A 286 -8.76 -28.65 6.29
N PRO A 287 -9.85 -28.18 6.92
CA PRO A 287 -10.90 -27.30 6.36
C PRO A 287 -10.38 -25.89 6.03
N PRO A 288 -11.04 -25.18 5.09
CA PRO A 288 -10.60 -23.85 4.69
C PRO A 288 -10.71 -22.87 5.86
N VAL A 289 -9.62 -22.13 6.06
CA VAL A 289 -9.56 -20.97 6.96
C VAL A 289 -9.23 -19.73 6.16
N TYR A 290 -9.76 -18.59 6.58
CA TYR A 290 -9.30 -17.30 6.11
C TYR A 290 -8.18 -16.82 7.04
N ARG A 291 -7.02 -16.43 6.49
CA ARG A 291 -5.82 -16.16 7.27
C ARG A 291 -5.08 -14.92 6.78
N SER A 292 -4.51 -14.15 7.71
CA SER A 292 -3.51 -13.14 7.41
C SER A 292 -2.12 -13.75 7.29
N TRP A 293 -1.27 -13.13 6.48
CA TRP A 293 0.16 -13.42 6.41
C TRP A 293 0.94 -12.11 6.47
N GLY A 294 2.12 -12.13 7.09
CA GLY A 294 2.96 -10.94 7.22
C GLY A 294 2.87 -10.24 8.57
N MET A 295 2.04 -10.72 9.51
CA MET A 295 1.97 -10.10 10.85
C MET A 295 3.31 -10.19 11.60
N ALA A 296 4.19 -11.10 11.19
CA ALA A 296 5.56 -11.20 11.66
C ALA A 296 6.38 -9.92 11.44
N ALA A 297 6.08 -9.10 10.43
CA ALA A 297 6.65 -7.75 10.28
C ALA A 297 6.30 -6.89 11.51
N PHE A 298 5.14 -7.05 12.11
CA PHE A 298 4.80 -6.29 13.32
C PHE A 298 5.26 -6.97 14.61
N ALA A 299 6.02 -8.07 14.50
CA ALA A 299 6.28 -9.00 15.59
C ALA A 299 5.00 -9.45 16.30
N LEU A 300 3.96 -9.71 15.51
CA LEU A 300 2.67 -10.18 15.96
C LEU A 300 2.36 -11.52 15.27
N PRO A 301 1.58 -12.41 15.91
CA PRO A 301 1.10 -13.62 15.27
C PRO A 301 0.12 -13.29 14.14
N ASP A 302 0.10 -14.15 13.13
CA ASP A 302 -0.96 -14.13 12.11
C ASP A 302 -2.31 -14.50 12.74
N VAL A 303 -3.39 -14.01 12.13
CA VAL A 303 -4.76 -14.24 12.54
C VAL A 303 -5.45 -15.17 11.56
N SER A 304 -6.24 -16.13 12.05
CA SER A 304 -7.05 -17.01 11.21
C SER A 304 -8.48 -17.17 11.74
N VAL A 305 -9.40 -17.56 10.86
CA VAL A 305 -10.79 -17.85 11.20
C VAL A 305 -11.36 -18.92 10.25
N ALA A 306 -12.12 -19.86 10.80
CA ALA A 306 -12.79 -20.89 10.00
C ALA A 306 -13.86 -20.26 9.10
N VAL A 307 -13.95 -20.74 7.85
CA VAL A 307 -14.82 -20.15 6.85
C VAL A 307 -15.50 -21.24 6.01
N ASP A 308 -16.79 -21.07 5.76
CA ASP A 308 -17.50 -21.83 4.73
C ASP A 308 -17.19 -21.23 3.35
N PRO A 309 -16.47 -21.94 2.46
CA PRO A 309 -16.06 -21.39 1.17
C PRO A 309 -17.25 -21.12 0.24
N GLU A 310 -18.38 -21.80 0.44
CA GLU A 310 -19.57 -21.66 -0.39
C GLU A 310 -20.39 -20.41 -0.01
N SER A 311 -20.20 -19.90 1.21
CA SER A 311 -20.95 -18.73 1.70
C SER A 311 -20.18 -17.43 1.49
N ARG A 312 -20.47 -16.69 0.40
CA ARG A 312 -19.89 -15.35 0.15
C ARG A 312 -20.07 -14.40 1.34
N TRP A 313 -21.25 -14.39 1.96
CA TRP A 313 -21.52 -13.59 3.16
C TRP A 313 -20.57 -13.93 4.31
N GLN A 314 -20.42 -15.21 4.65
CA GLN A 314 -19.52 -15.60 5.73
C GLN A 314 -18.06 -15.28 5.39
N ARG A 315 -17.63 -15.52 4.14
CA ARG A 315 -16.27 -15.17 3.67
C ARG A 315 -15.96 -13.69 3.91
N SER A 316 -16.87 -12.79 3.52
CA SER A 316 -16.68 -11.35 3.76
C SER A 316 -16.62 -11.00 5.24
N ARG A 317 -17.48 -11.59 6.08
CA ARG A 317 -17.45 -11.37 7.55
C ARG A 317 -16.18 -11.90 8.21
N ARG A 318 -15.66 -13.02 7.73
CA ARG A 318 -14.41 -13.63 8.21
C ARG A 318 -13.19 -12.81 7.82
N HIS A 319 -13.17 -12.31 6.58
CA HIS A 319 -12.16 -11.35 6.14
C HIS A 319 -12.14 -10.09 7.01
N GLU A 320 -13.30 -9.48 7.25
CA GLU A 320 -13.43 -8.32 8.14
C GLU A 320 -12.94 -8.60 9.56
N ALA A 321 -13.23 -9.79 10.10
CA ALA A 321 -12.80 -10.16 11.44
C ALA A 321 -11.27 -10.28 11.55
N VAL A 322 -10.63 -10.93 10.57
CA VAL A 322 -9.16 -11.03 10.49
C VAL A 322 -8.55 -9.63 10.36
N LEU A 323 -9.10 -8.79 9.47
CA LEU A 323 -8.62 -7.41 9.31
C LEU A 323 -8.71 -6.59 10.59
N VAL A 324 -9.86 -6.62 11.28
CA VAL A 324 -10.06 -5.87 12.53
C VAL A 324 -9.15 -6.39 13.63
N ALA A 325 -8.95 -7.70 13.74
CA ALA A 325 -8.02 -8.29 14.69
C ALA A 325 -6.58 -7.81 14.44
N CYS A 326 -6.10 -7.89 13.19
CA CYS A 326 -4.78 -7.39 12.80
C CYS A 326 -4.65 -5.89 13.13
N ALA A 327 -5.63 -5.08 12.73
CA ALA A 327 -5.64 -3.64 12.98
C ALA A 327 -5.56 -3.32 14.47
N ARG A 328 -6.34 -4.03 15.29
CA ARG A 328 -6.37 -3.85 16.73
C ARG A 328 -5.02 -4.20 17.36
N MET A 329 -4.43 -5.32 16.97
CA MET A 329 -3.12 -5.74 17.48
C MET A 329 -2.01 -4.76 17.12
N VAL A 330 -2.01 -4.26 15.87
CA VAL A 330 -1.01 -3.28 15.41
C VAL A 330 -1.18 -1.95 16.14
N ARG A 331 -2.40 -1.41 16.20
CA ARG A 331 -2.68 -0.10 16.81
C ARG A 331 -2.50 -0.08 18.32
N GLU A 332 -2.96 -1.13 19.00
CA GLU A 332 -2.76 -1.28 20.44
C GLU A 332 -1.36 -1.82 20.76
N ASN A 333 -0.55 -2.10 19.73
CA ASN A 333 0.81 -2.63 19.81
C ASN A 333 0.91 -3.83 20.78
N ARG A 334 -0.03 -4.78 20.69
CA ARG A 334 -0.11 -5.98 21.55
C ARG A 334 -0.73 -7.16 20.85
N GLU A 335 -0.50 -8.36 21.37
CA GLU A 335 -1.26 -9.55 20.96
C GLU A 335 -2.67 -9.52 21.59
N LEU A 336 -3.66 -10.12 20.90
CA LEU A 336 -4.97 -10.36 21.50
C LEU A 336 -4.88 -11.47 22.55
N ALA A 337 -5.60 -11.32 23.64
CA ALA A 337 -5.57 -12.29 24.73
C ALA A 337 -6.51 -13.47 24.46
N ALA A 338 -6.15 -14.68 24.94
CA ALA A 338 -7.07 -15.82 24.92
C ALA A 338 -8.37 -15.49 25.69
N GLY A 339 -9.51 -15.79 25.10
CA GLY A 339 -10.83 -15.46 25.62
C GLY A 339 -11.26 -14.01 25.40
N GLU A 340 -10.42 -13.16 24.81
CA GLU A 340 -10.81 -11.78 24.46
C GLU A 340 -11.95 -11.80 23.44
N GLU A 341 -12.96 -10.97 23.67
CA GLU A 341 -14.05 -10.76 22.73
C GLU A 341 -13.70 -9.66 21.73
N LEU A 342 -13.97 -9.94 20.46
CA LEU A 342 -13.82 -8.99 19.36
C LEU A 342 -15.21 -8.68 18.76
N LEU A 343 -15.59 -7.41 18.82
CA LEU A 343 -16.76 -6.88 18.12
C LEU A 343 -16.30 -6.33 16.77
N VAL A 344 -16.76 -6.94 15.70
CA VAL A 344 -16.36 -6.61 14.33
C VAL A 344 -17.53 -5.93 13.63
N PRO A 345 -17.46 -4.61 13.36
CA PRO A 345 -18.50 -3.93 12.61
C PRO A 345 -18.67 -4.55 11.22
N ILE A 346 -19.91 -4.79 10.83
CA ILE A 346 -20.22 -5.31 9.50
C ILE A 346 -19.84 -4.27 8.44
N GLY A 347 -19.17 -4.69 7.38
CA GLY A 347 -18.77 -3.82 6.27
C GLY A 347 -17.59 -2.91 6.60
N VAL A 348 -16.84 -3.22 7.67
CA VAL A 348 -15.62 -2.50 8.01
C VAL A 348 -14.59 -2.61 6.88
N ARG A 349 -14.01 -1.47 6.53
CA ARG A 349 -12.83 -1.38 5.67
C ARG A 349 -11.69 -0.93 6.55
N VAL A 350 -10.54 -1.58 6.40
CA VAL A 350 -9.32 -1.18 7.09
C VAL A 350 -8.30 -0.79 6.05
N GLY A 351 -7.76 0.42 6.18
CA GLY A 351 -6.75 0.97 5.29
C GLY A 351 -5.64 1.64 6.08
N ALA A 352 -5.06 2.68 5.49
CA ALA A 352 -4.00 3.46 6.12
C ALA A 352 -4.43 4.20 7.38
N TYR A 353 -5.70 4.62 7.49
CA TYR A 353 -6.19 5.43 8.60
C TYR A 353 -6.90 4.61 9.66
N PRO A 354 -7.32 5.26 10.77
CA PRO A 354 -8.59 5.06 11.42
C PRO A 354 -9.37 3.82 11.01
N ILE A 355 -9.61 2.80 11.84
CA ILE A 355 -10.89 2.11 11.61
C ILE A 355 -11.94 3.16 11.93
N GLU A 356 -12.54 3.72 10.90
CA GLU A 356 -13.64 4.63 11.08
C GLU A 356 -14.78 3.84 11.73
N PRO A 357 -15.38 4.35 12.81
CA PRO A 357 -16.49 3.67 13.45
C PRO A 357 -17.63 3.55 12.43
N VAL A 358 -17.87 2.34 11.97
CA VAL A 358 -19.03 2.02 11.13
C VAL A 358 -20.23 1.90 12.06
N GLU A 359 -21.19 2.79 11.92
CA GLU A 359 -22.44 2.71 12.69
C GLU A 359 -23.24 1.48 12.29
N GLY A 360 -23.74 0.75 13.29
CA GLY A 360 -24.69 -0.33 13.10
C GLY A 360 -24.28 -1.65 13.75
N ASP A 361 -24.55 -2.76 13.08
CA ASP A 361 -24.42 -4.08 13.68
C ASP A 361 -22.98 -4.61 13.63
N THR A 362 -22.69 -5.50 14.57
CA THR A 362 -21.39 -6.15 14.74
C THR A 362 -21.52 -7.67 14.78
N GLU A 363 -20.54 -8.35 14.22
CA GLU A 363 -20.29 -9.78 14.46
C GLU A 363 -19.44 -9.96 15.73
N ARG A 364 -19.66 -11.05 16.47
CA ARG A 364 -18.89 -11.38 17.68
C ARG A 364 -17.96 -12.55 17.44
N TYR A 365 -16.73 -12.40 17.89
CA TYR A 365 -15.71 -13.43 17.86
C TYR A 365 -15.03 -13.56 19.22
N THR A 366 -14.64 -14.77 19.57
CA THR A 366 -13.78 -15.03 20.73
C THR A 366 -12.41 -15.46 20.23
N VAL A 367 -11.38 -14.92 20.85
CA VAL A 367 -9.97 -15.20 20.53
C VAL A 367 -9.53 -16.49 21.21
N THR A 368 -8.94 -17.39 20.45
CA THR A 368 -8.20 -18.57 20.93
C THR A 368 -6.75 -18.47 20.47
N LEU A 369 -5.81 -18.98 21.28
CA LEU A 369 -4.39 -18.97 20.96
C LEU A 369 -3.92 -20.40 20.72
N GLY A 370 -3.35 -20.68 19.54
CA GLY A 370 -2.95 -22.02 19.15
C GLY A 370 -1.87 -22.00 18.06
N GLY A 371 -0.85 -22.85 18.17
CA GLY A 371 0.16 -23.03 17.12
C GLY A 371 0.97 -21.79 16.75
N GLY A 372 1.05 -20.79 17.63
CA GLY A 372 1.70 -19.50 17.33
C GLY A 372 0.85 -18.54 16.48
N LEU A 373 -0.45 -18.82 16.35
CA LEU A 373 -1.46 -18.03 15.66
C LEU A 373 -2.52 -17.53 16.63
N VAL A 374 -3.20 -16.46 16.22
CA VAL A 374 -4.47 -16.01 16.81
C VAL A 374 -5.60 -16.61 16.00
N GLU A 375 -6.40 -17.46 16.62
CA GLU A 375 -7.57 -18.06 15.99
C GLU A 375 -8.82 -17.33 16.48
N LEU A 376 -9.71 -16.98 15.55
CA LEU A 376 -11.00 -16.38 15.86
C LEU A 376 -12.08 -17.45 15.73
N THR A 377 -12.89 -17.59 16.78
CA THR A 377 -14.11 -18.41 16.75
C THR A 377 -15.30 -17.49 16.69
N HIS A 378 -16.14 -17.63 15.66
CA HIS A 378 -17.40 -16.90 15.60
C HIS A 378 -18.36 -17.43 16.66
N THR A 379 -18.73 -16.56 17.61
CA THR A 379 -19.63 -16.92 18.72
C THR A 379 -21.05 -16.44 18.52
N GLY A 380 -21.29 -15.70 17.44
CA GLY A 380 -22.61 -15.30 16.99
C GLY A 380 -22.58 -13.96 16.29
N SER A 381 -23.61 -13.71 15.49
CA SER A 381 -23.93 -12.35 15.12
C SER A 381 -24.79 -11.77 16.24
N ALA A 382 -24.65 -10.47 16.53
CA ALA A 382 -25.68 -9.80 17.34
C ALA A 382 -27.06 -9.87 16.63
N VAL A 383 -27.08 -10.22 15.34
CA VAL A 383 -28.21 -9.99 14.42
C VAL A 383 -28.27 -10.96 13.24
N ASP A 384 -29.43 -11.58 12.96
CA ASP A 384 -29.68 -12.20 11.64
C ASP A 384 -30.02 -11.12 10.60
N ALA A 385 -29.08 -10.84 9.69
CA ALA A 385 -29.23 -9.81 8.65
C ALA A 385 -30.43 -10.05 7.73
N ALA A 386 -30.77 -11.31 7.42
CA ALA A 386 -31.89 -11.63 6.56
C ALA A 386 -33.23 -11.40 7.27
N GLU A 387 -33.33 -11.76 8.55
CA GLU A 387 -34.53 -11.47 9.36
C GLU A 387 -34.73 -9.97 9.57
N ARG A 388 -33.65 -9.22 9.80
CA ARG A 388 -33.73 -7.75 9.88
C ARG A 388 -34.18 -7.12 8.59
N TRP A 389 -33.69 -7.61 7.45
CA TRP A 389 -34.19 -7.15 6.15
C TRP A 389 -35.67 -7.51 5.95
N ALA A 390 -36.07 -8.74 6.28
CA ALA A 390 -37.47 -9.16 6.20
C ALA A 390 -38.38 -8.24 7.01
N LYS A 391 -37.97 -7.88 8.24
CA LYS A 391 -38.70 -6.94 9.08
C LYS A 391 -38.69 -5.52 8.51
N ALA A 392 -37.55 -5.03 8.02
CA ALA A 392 -37.42 -3.67 7.50
C ALA A 392 -38.14 -3.45 6.17
N SER A 393 -38.32 -4.51 5.38
CA SER A 393 -38.92 -4.47 4.03
C SER A 393 -40.36 -5.00 3.99
N ALA A 394 -40.97 -5.30 5.13
CA ALA A 394 -42.37 -5.70 5.15
C ALA A 394 -43.26 -4.54 4.65
N PRO A 395 -44.35 -4.81 3.91
CA PRO A 395 -45.20 -3.76 3.33
C PRO A 395 -45.78 -2.76 4.34
N ASP A 396 -45.97 -3.20 5.59
CA ASP A 396 -46.47 -2.40 6.70
C ASP A 396 -45.34 -1.84 7.60
N ALA A 397 -44.09 -2.24 7.37
CA ALA A 397 -42.96 -1.76 8.14
C ALA A 397 -42.58 -0.34 7.71
N ARG A 398 -42.66 0.58 8.67
CA ARG A 398 -42.14 1.96 8.54
C ARG A 398 -40.93 2.21 9.44
N ASP A 399 -40.34 1.16 9.98
CA ASP A 399 -39.19 1.25 10.88
C ASP A 399 -37.88 0.97 10.11
N PRO A 400 -37.24 1.99 9.54
CA PRO A 400 -35.94 1.82 8.88
C PRO A 400 -34.84 1.47 9.88
N GLU A 401 -35.05 1.59 11.19
CA GLU A 401 -34.11 1.15 12.22
C GLU A 401 -34.16 -0.37 12.42
N ALA A 402 -35.12 -1.07 11.81
CA ALA A 402 -35.20 -2.52 11.81
C ALA A 402 -34.02 -3.22 11.12
N ILE A 403 -33.23 -2.50 10.31
CA ILE A 403 -31.92 -2.95 9.78
C ILE A 403 -30.90 -1.82 9.84
N ALA A 404 -29.71 -2.10 10.40
CA ALA A 404 -28.66 -1.10 10.49
C ALA A 404 -28.09 -0.75 9.08
N PRO A 405 -27.63 0.49 8.86
CA PRO A 405 -27.09 0.94 7.57
C PRO A 405 -25.99 0.03 7.01
N ASN A 406 -25.04 -0.37 7.85
CA ASN A 406 -23.90 -1.19 7.46
C ASN A 406 -24.32 -2.64 7.10
N THR A 407 -25.26 -3.21 7.84
CA THR A 407 -25.84 -4.53 7.58
C THR A 407 -26.56 -4.54 6.25
N TYR A 408 -27.39 -3.53 5.99
CA TYR A 408 -28.08 -3.41 4.69
C TYR A 408 -27.07 -3.25 3.55
N ARG A 409 -26.08 -2.34 3.67
CA ARG A 409 -25.05 -2.12 2.64
C ARG A 409 -24.32 -3.41 2.31
N ALA A 410 -23.82 -4.11 3.32
CA ALA A 410 -23.10 -5.36 3.11
C ALA A 410 -23.99 -6.44 2.48
N LEU A 411 -25.26 -6.52 2.89
CA LEU A 411 -26.20 -7.52 2.38
C LEU A 411 -26.53 -7.24 0.91
N PHE A 412 -26.87 -5.99 0.61
CA PHE A 412 -27.16 -5.54 -0.75
C PHE A 412 -25.93 -5.71 -1.66
N SER A 413 -24.75 -5.26 -1.24
CA SER A 413 -23.52 -5.37 -2.02
C SER A 413 -23.17 -6.83 -2.36
N ALA A 414 -23.33 -7.75 -1.40
CA ALA A 414 -23.12 -9.17 -1.64
C ALA A 414 -24.11 -9.74 -2.68
N ARG A 415 -25.41 -9.44 -2.54
CA ARG A 415 -26.46 -9.91 -3.45
C ARG A 415 -26.39 -9.26 -4.83
N PHE A 416 -26.05 -7.98 -4.90
CA PHE A 416 -25.81 -7.29 -6.16
C PHE A 416 -24.64 -7.94 -6.90
N ALA A 417 -23.54 -8.28 -6.21
CA ALA A 417 -22.39 -8.94 -6.84
C ALA A 417 -22.66 -10.40 -7.26
N GLU A 418 -23.69 -11.04 -6.71
CA GLU A 418 -24.18 -12.35 -7.17
C GLU A 418 -25.03 -12.20 -8.44
N ALA A 419 -25.90 -11.19 -8.50
CA ALA A 419 -26.73 -10.91 -9.67
C ALA A 419 -25.94 -10.29 -10.84
N TYR A 420 -24.94 -9.46 -10.52
CA TYR A 420 -24.07 -8.73 -11.45
C TYR A 420 -22.61 -8.89 -11.02
N PRO A 421 -21.92 -9.97 -11.46
CA PRO A 421 -20.54 -10.25 -11.11
C PRO A 421 -19.62 -9.04 -11.31
N SER A 422 -19.13 -8.50 -10.19
CA SER A 422 -18.35 -7.28 -10.13
C SER A 422 -17.65 -7.13 -8.78
N ASP A 423 -16.56 -6.36 -8.77
CA ASP A 423 -15.76 -6.04 -7.58
C ASP A 423 -15.87 -4.56 -7.21
N VAL A 424 -15.92 -4.25 -5.91
CA VAL A 424 -15.91 -2.87 -5.42
C VAL A 424 -14.48 -2.33 -5.50
N VAL A 425 -14.25 -1.32 -6.33
CA VAL A 425 -12.94 -0.67 -6.49
C VAL A 425 -12.83 0.63 -5.69
N ALA A 426 -13.95 1.26 -5.35
CA ALA A 426 -14.02 2.36 -4.41
C ALA A 426 -15.38 2.37 -3.68
N ASP A 427 -15.40 2.87 -2.44
CA ASP A 427 -16.61 3.06 -1.64
C ASP A 427 -16.50 4.42 -0.96
N VAL A 428 -17.41 5.33 -1.30
CA VAL A 428 -17.38 6.72 -0.81
C VAL A 428 -18.50 6.89 0.21
N PRO A 429 -18.20 6.93 1.53
CA PRO A 429 -19.20 7.15 2.56
C PRO A 429 -19.75 8.58 2.47
N CYS A 430 -21.02 8.76 2.79
CA CYS A 430 -21.58 10.09 2.97
C CYS A 430 -21.10 10.70 4.29
N LEU A 431 -20.51 11.89 4.23
CA LEU A 431 -19.85 12.55 5.38
C LEU A 431 -20.79 12.86 6.55
N ALA A 432 -22.10 12.91 6.33
CA ALA A 432 -23.09 13.21 7.35
C ALA A 432 -23.81 11.93 7.81
N LYS A 433 -23.71 11.65 9.11
CA LYS A 433 -24.40 10.52 9.76
C LYS A 433 -25.90 10.58 9.49
N GLY A 434 -26.48 9.45 9.11
CA GLY A 434 -27.91 9.32 8.83
C GLY A 434 -28.35 9.86 7.46
N VAL A 435 -27.46 10.43 6.65
CA VAL A 435 -27.80 10.85 5.28
C VAL A 435 -27.88 9.64 4.37
N ILE A 436 -28.97 9.60 3.59
CA ILE A 436 -29.23 8.58 2.58
C ILE A 436 -28.88 9.17 1.21
N PRO A 437 -28.17 8.43 0.33
CA PRO A 437 -27.61 7.10 0.54
C PRO A 437 -26.45 7.11 1.53
N HIS A 438 -26.21 5.99 2.22
CA HIS A 438 -25.15 5.90 3.24
C HIS A 438 -23.75 5.86 2.62
N SER A 439 -23.61 5.24 1.44
CA SER A 439 -22.40 5.33 0.63
C SER A 439 -22.69 5.16 -0.86
N ILE A 440 -21.68 5.42 -1.68
CA ILE A 440 -21.67 5.16 -3.11
C ILE A 440 -20.53 4.20 -3.43
N GLU A 441 -20.87 3.04 -3.99
CA GLU A 441 -19.90 2.05 -4.47
C GLU A 441 -19.54 2.33 -5.93
N VAL A 442 -18.26 2.26 -6.26
CA VAL A 442 -17.77 2.13 -7.63
C VAL A 442 -17.35 0.69 -7.83
N ARG A 443 -17.93 0.03 -8.84
CA ARG A 443 -17.71 -1.38 -9.10
C ARG A 443 -17.13 -1.61 -10.48
N LYS A 444 -16.21 -2.57 -10.59
CA LYS A 444 -15.66 -3.07 -11.86
C LYS A 444 -16.38 -4.37 -12.24
N PRO A 445 -17.21 -4.38 -13.30
CA PRO A 445 -17.81 -5.61 -13.83
C PRO A 445 -16.75 -6.60 -14.30
N HIS A 446 -17.02 -7.89 -14.12
CA HIS A 446 -16.12 -8.97 -14.58
C HIS A 446 -16.19 -9.17 -16.10
N ALA A 447 -17.38 -9.05 -16.68
CA ALA A 447 -17.62 -9.33 -18.10
C ALA A 447 -17.60 -8.08 -19.00
N ASP A 448 -17.85 -6.90 -18.44
CA ASP A 448 -18.04 -5.68 -19.20
C ASP A 448 -16.92 -4.66 -18.96
N PRO A 449 -16.47 -3.94 -20.00
CA PRO A 449 -15.59 -2.79 -19.81
C PRO A 449 -16.32 -1.69 -19.02
N GLY A 450 -15.56 -0.75 -18.44
CA GLY A 450 -16.11 0.36 -17.66
C GLY A 450 -16.34 0.03 -16.18
N PHE A 451 -17.25 0.79 -15.56
CA PHE A 451 -17.55 0.81 -14.14
C PHE A 451 -19.04 1.03 -13.88
N VAL A 452 -19.51 0.62 -12.70
CA VAL A 452 -20.86 0.90 -12.20
C VAL A 452 -20.73 1.76 -10.95
N ILE A 453 -21.32 2.96 -10.97
CA ILE A 453 -21.47 3.82 -9.79
C ILE A 453 -22.85 3.52 -9.21
N LEU A 454 -22.89 2.96 -8.00
CA LEU A 454 -24.07 2.38 -7.39
C LEU A 454 -24.32 3.01 -6.02
N THR A 455 -25.52 3.48 -5.76
CA THR A 455 -25.90 3.86 -4.39
C THR A 455 -26.00 2.61 -3.53
N ALA A 456 -25.52 2.72 -2.28
CA ALA A 456 -25.59 1.64 -1.32
C ALA A 456 -26.19 2.20 -0.02
N GLY A 457 -27.51 2.08 0.12
CA GLY A 457 -28.25 2.53 1.29
C GLY A 457 -29.54 3.28 0.99
N LEU A 458 -29.79 3.65 -0.28
CA LEU A 458 -31.04 4.31 -0.68
C LEU A 458 -32.23 3.36 -0.48
N GLY A 459 -32.08 2.11 -0.90
CA GLY A 459 -33.12 1.10 -0.86
C GLY A 459 -33.38 0.56 0.54
N ARG A 460 -32.58 0.96 1.53
CA ARG A 460 -32.82 0.59 2.94
C ARG A 460 -34.17 1.10 3.43
N VAL A 461 -34.64 2.24 2.90
CA VAL A 461 -35.92 2.85 3.26
C VAL A 461 -36.89 2.68 2.10
N ALA A 462 -38.08 2.16 2.39
CA ALA A 462 -39.13 2.05 1.38
C ALA A 462 -39.59 3.44 0.92
N GLN A 463 -39.82 3.57 -0.38
CA GLN A 463 -40.43 4.76 -0.97
C GLN A 463 -41.92 4.81 -0.64
N ALA A 464 -42.43 5.99 -0.28
CA ALA A 464 -43.86 6.18 -0.12
C ALA A 464 -44.61 5.85 -1.43
N GLY A 465 -45.54 4.89 -1.36
CA GLY A 465 -46.30 4.44 -2.53
C GLY A 465 -45.51 3.55 -3.51
N GLY A 466 -44.27 3.16 -3.18
CA GLY A 466 -43.42 2.35 -4.05
C GLY A 466 -44.00 0.98 -4.43
N ASP A 467 -44.79 0.37 -3.54
CA ASP A 467 -45.52 -0.88 -3.84
C ASP A 467 -46.48 -0.73 -5.04
N ALA A 468 -47.15 0.41 -5.16
CA ALA A 468 -48.11 0.66 -6.23
C ALA A 468 -47.44 0.76 -7.61
N VAL A 469 -46.12 0.99 -7.65
CA VAL A 469 -45.31 1.03 -8.87
C VAL A 469 -44.35 -0.15 -8.98
N GLY A 470 -44.44 -1.13 -8.07
CA GLY A 470 -43.58 -2.32 -8.06
C GLY A 470 -42.11 -2.04 -7.72
N ALA A 471 -41.81 -0.90 -7.11
CA ALA A 471 -40.45 -0.50 -6.73
C ALA A 471 -40.39 0.10 -5.31
N PRO A 472 -40.82 -0.65 -4.27
CA PRO A 472 -40.82 -0.18 -2.89
C PRO A 472 -39.42 0.21 -2.42
N HIS A 473 -38.40 -0.57 -2.76
CA HIS A 473 -37.01 -0.31 -2.41
C HIS A 473 -36.20 -0.08 -3.68
N VAL A 474 -35.43 1.02 -3.73
CA VAL A 474 -34.64 1.36 -4.92
C VAL A 474 -33.21 1.74 -4.60
N GLU A 475 -32.30 1.34 -5.48
CA GLU A 475 -30.95 1.89 -5.59
C GLU A 475 -30.77 2.50 -6.98
N LEU A 476 -29.91 3.51 -7.08
CA LEU A 476 -29.55 4.14 -8.35
C LEU A 476 -28.20 3.61 -8.82
N ALA A 477 -28.11 3.36 -10.12
CA ALA A 477 -26.87 2.95 -10.75
C ALA A 477 -26.58 3.79 -11.99
N ALA A 478 -25.30 4.08 -12.25
CA ALA A 478 -24.82 4.69 -13.49
C ALA A 478 -23.70 3.82 -14.07
N TRP A 479 -23.85 3.40 -15.32
CA TRP A 479 -22.81 2.67 -16.05
C TRP A 479 -21.96 3.65 -16.83
N VAL A 480 -20.67 3.69 -16.52
CA VAL A 480 -19.71 4.66 -17.08
C VAL A 480 -18.47 3.94 -17.58
N ASP A 481 -17.80 4.51 -18.58
CA ASP A 481 -16.55 3.90 -19.07
C ASP A 481 -15.37 4.21 -18.14
N GLU A 482 -15.40 5.37 -17.48
CA GLU A 482 -14.42 5.83 -16.49
C GLU A 482 -15.17 6.44 -15.31
N HIS A 483 -14.62 6.34 -14.10
CA HIS A 483 -15.20 6.96 -12.91
C HIS A 483 -14.35 8.14 -12.44
N SER A 484 -14.99 9.12 -11.82
CA SER A 484 -14.32 10.24 -11.15
C SER A 484 -14.98 10.55 -9.82
N PHE A 485 -14.26 11.20 -8.91
CA PHE A 485 -14.80 11.58 -7.61
C PHE A 485 -15.99 12.55 -7.74
N GLU A 486 -15.94 13.47 -8.71
CA GLU A 486 -17.02 14.40 -9.01
C GLU A 486 -18.29 13.68 -9.42
N LEU A 487 -18.17 12.67 -10.29
CA LEU A 487 -19.32 11.90 -10.75
C LEU A 487 -19.93 11.07 -9.61
N VAL A 488 -19.09 10.41 -8.81
CA VAL A 488 -19.54 9.66 -7.63
C VAL A 488 -20.28 10.57 -6.64
N THR A 489 -19.71 11.74 -6.37
CA THR A 489 -20.34 12.76 -5.50
C THR A 489 -21.66 13.26 -6.09
N TRP A 490 -21.72 13.44 -7.40
CA TRP A 490 -22.92 13.89 -8.08
C TRP A 490 -24.06 12.87 -7.98
N VAL A 491 -23.79 11.58 -8.21
CA VAL A 491 -24.79 10.50 -8.04
C VAL A 491 -25.30 10.47 -6.59
N GLY A 492 -24.40 10.61 -5.60
CA GLY A 492 -24.80 10.68 -4.20
C GLY A 492 -25.69 11.88 -3.86
N ARG A 493 -25.36 13.08 -4.37
CA ARG A 493 -26.21 14.28 -4.20
C ARG A 493 -27.58 14.12 -4.85
N LEU A 494 -27.62 13.51 -6.03
CA LEU A 494 -28.87 13.21 -6.71
C LEU A 494 -29.72 12.28 -5.85
N ALA A 495 -29.21 11.11 -5.48
CA ALA A 495 -29.90 10.13 -4.63
C ALA A 495 -30.45 10.75 -3.34
N ARG A 496 -29.65 11.59 -2.67
CA ARG A 496 -30.07 12.34 -1.48
C ARG A 496 -31.25 13.28 -1.78
N THR A 497 -31.14 14.09 -2.83
CA THR A 497 -32.20 15.03 -3.23
C THR A 497 -33.51 14.29 -3.56
N LEU A 498 -33.41 13.07 -4.08
CA LEU A 498 -34.57 12.24 -4.40
C LEU A 498 -35.22 11.66 -3.13
N HIS A 499 -34.42 11.33 -2.12
CA HIS A 499 -34.90 10.83 -0.83
C HIS A 499 -35.53 11.93 0.04
N GLU A 500 -34.94 13.13 0.07
CA GLU A 500 -35.37 14.25 0.94
C GLU A 500 -36.71 14.92 0.53
N ARG A 501 -37.38 14.47 -0.54
CA ARG A 501 -38.62 15.10 -1.05
C ARG A 501 -39.85 14.94 -0.13
N GLY A 502 -39.71 14.28 1.00
CA GLY A 502 -40.76 14.11 2.01
C GLY A 502 -41.74 12.98 1.69
N PRO A 503 -42.70 12.70 2.60
CA PRO A 503 -43.60 11.55 2.52
C PRO A 503 -44.62 11.62 1.37
N ASP A 504 -44.89 12.82 0.85
CA ASP A 504 -45.83 13.03 -0.27
C ASP A 504 -45.14 12.92 -1.64
N ALA A 505 -43.83 12.65 -1.66
CA ALA A 505 -43.10 12.46 -2.90
C ALA A 505 -43.62 11.23 -3.65
N LYS A 506 -43.86 11.39 -4.96
CA LYS A 506 -44.19 10.25 -5.82
C LYS A 506 -43.01 9.26 -5.83
N PRO A 507 -43.29 7.94 -5.78
CA PRO A 507 -42.23 6.95 -5.86
C PRO A 507 -41.56 7.00 -7.24
N TRP A 508 -40.26 6.82 -7.23
CA TRP A 508 -39.42 6.69 -8.42
C TRP A 508 -39.68 5.37 -9.12
N LYS A 509 -39.83 5.43 -10.43
CA LYS A 509 -40.03 4.27 -11.30
C LYS A 509 -39.36 4.45 -12.66
N VAL A 510 -39.34 3.36 -13.41
CA VAL A 510 -38.88 3.34 -14.80
C VAL A 510 -39.68 4.36 -15.63
N GLY A 511 -38.98 5.14 -16.44
CA GLY A 511 -39.52 6.19 -17.30
C GLY A 511 -39.62 7.57 -16.64
N ASP A 512 -39.39 7.69 -15.32
CA ASP A 512 -39.32 9.00 -14.68
C ASP A 512 -38.10 9.79 -15.19
N THR A 513 -38.24 11.11 -15.28
CA THR A 513 -37.17 11.99 -15.75
C THR A 513 -36.63 12.88 -14.64
N LEU A 514 -35.32 13.12 -14.67
CA LEU A 514 -34.59 13.91 -13.69
C LEU A 514 -33.89 15.08 -14.38
N ARG A 515 -34.34 16.30 -14.06
CA ARG A 515 -33.69 17.53 -14.55
C ARG A 515 -32.46 17.83 -13.70
N ALA A 516 -31.33 17.25 -14.08
CA ALA A 516 -30.06 17.43 -13.38
C ALA A 516 -28.92 17.60 -14.39
N PRO A 517 -28.82 18.76 -15.06
CA PRO A 517 -27.87 18.94 -16.16
C PRO A 517 -26.41 18.89 -15.69
N ILE A 518 -25.54 18.35 -16.54
CA ILE A 518 -24.08 18.37 -16.37
C ILE A 518 -23.49 19.01 -17.62
N ALA A 519 -23.26 20.32 -17.57
CA ALA A 519 -22.88 21.12 -18.73
C ALA A 519 -21.59 20.63 -19.40
N ASP A 520 -20.59 20.25 -18.59
CA ASP A 520 -19.29 19.77 -19.08
C ASP A 520 -19.36 18.45 -19.86
N LEU A 521 -20.48 17.72 -19.75
CA LEU A 521 -20.72 16.45 -20.44
C LEU A 521 -21.84 16.54 -21.50
N ASP A 522 -22.36 17.74 -21.78
CA ASP A 522 -23.55 17.94 -22.64
C ASP A 522 -24.76 17.07 -22.22
N ILE A 523 -24.95 16.92 -20.91
CA ILE A 523 -26.08 16.18 -20.35
C ILE A 523 -27.15 17.20 -19.92
N GLY A 524 -28.32 17.14 -20.56
CA GLY A 524 -29.48 17.98 -20.22
C GLY A 524 -30.31 17.43 -19.06
N GLY A 525 -30.25 16.12 -18.84
CA GLY A 525 -30.89 15.43 -17.72
C GLY A 525 -30.84 13.91 -17.90
N PHE A 526 -31.68 13.21 -17.14
CA PHE A 526 -31.71 11.74 -17.11
C PHE A 526 -33.12 11.21 -17.26
N VAL A 527 -33.21 10.00 -17.79
CA VAL A 527 -34.39 9.13 -17.65
C VAL A 527 -33.99 7.90 -16.83
N LEU A 528 -34.89 7.41 -15.99
CA LEU A 528 -34.67 6.21 -15.18
C LEU A 528 -35.04 4.96 -16.00
N ALA A 529 -34.07 4.13 -16.32
CA ALA A 529 -34.29 2.83 -16.96
C ALA A 529 -34.30 1.69 -15.94
N GLU A 530 -34.84 0.54 -16.33
CA GLU A 530 -34.76 -0.67 -15.53
C GLU A 530 -33.32 -1.22 -15.56
N GLY A 531 -32.67 -1.27 -14.40
CA GLY A 531 -31.39 -1.94 -14.21
C GLY A 531 -31.54 -3.39 -13.74
N GLY A 532 -32.77 -3.83 -13.43
CA GLY A 532 -33.14 -5.12 -12.86
C GLY A 532 -33.42 -5.04 -11.36
N PHE A 533 -33.39 -6.17 -10.68
CA PHE A 533 -33.64 -6.26 -9.24
C PHE A 533 -32.65 -7.18 -8.54
N VAL A 534 -32.33 -6.83 -7.30
CA VAL A 534 -31.50 -7.64 -6.40
C VAL A 534 -32.42 -8.40 -5.45
N VAL A 535 -32.40 -9.73 -5.55
CA VAL A 535 -33.16 -10.58 -4.64
C VAL A 535 -32.48 -10.59 -3.27
N MET A 536 -33.17 -10.07 -2.28
CA MET A 536 -32.71 -10.04 -0.90
C MET A 536 -33.29 -11.21 -0.11
N PRO A 537 -32.57 -11.81 0.84
CA PRO A 537 -33.06 -12.96 1.58
C PRO A 537 -34.22 -12.59 2.52
N LYS A 538 -35.28 -13.41 2.52
CA LYS A 538 -36.47 -13.33 3.40
C LYS A 538 -37.33 -12.04 3.30
N GLY A 539 -36.97 -11.06 2.47
CA GLY A 539 -37.69 -9.78 2.35
C GLY A 539 -38.04 -9.39 0.92
N GLN A 540 -38.47 -8.14 0.72
CA GLN A 540 -38.75 -7.62 -0.62
C GLN A 540 -37.44 -7.43 -1.43
N PRO A 541 -37.48 -7.53 -2.77
CA PRO A 541 -36.33 -7.23 -3.61
C PRO A 541 -36.03 -5.73 -3.63
N VAL A 542 -34.79 -5.39 -3.99
CA VAL A 542 -34.37 -4.00 -4.21
C VAL A 542 -34.25 -3.76 -5.72
N THR A 543 -35.04 -2.84 -6.25
CA THR A 543 -35.02 -2.47 -7.67
C THR A 543 -33.83 -1.56 -7.96
N VAL A 544 -33.09 -1.82 -9.03
CA VAL A 544 -31.99 -0.96 -9.47
C VAL A 544 -32.51 -0.09 -10.61
N LEU A 545 -32.55 1.23 -10.39
CA LEU A 545 -32.91 2.21 -11.42
C LEU A 545 -31.64 2.77 -12.05
N SER A 546 -31.51 2.59 -13.36
CA SER A 546 -30.34 3.02 -14.12
C SER A 546 -30.49 4.46 -14.60
N LEU A 547 -29.49 5.28 -14.32
CA LEU A 547 -29.38 6.66 -14.79
C LEU A 547 -28.91 6.68 -16.24
N VAL A 548 -29.84 6.97 -17.16
CA VAL A 548 -29.56 7.11 -18.59
C VAL A 548 -29.34 8.59 -18.92
N PRO A 549 -28.11 9.02 -19.28
CA PRO A 549 -27.83 10.41 -19.62
C PRO A 549 -28.44 10.78 -20.97
N LEU A 550 -29.16 11.90 -20.99
CA LEU A 550 -29.81 12.45 -22.18
C LEU A 550 -29.20 13.80 -22.54
N SER A 551 -29.07 14.08 -23.84
CA SER A 551 -28.79 15.44 -24.31
C SER A 551 -29.95 16.38 -23.94
N THR A 552 -29.76 17.69 -24.09
CA THR A 552 -30.84 18.68 -23.83
C THR A 552 -32.08 18.41 -24.69
N GLU A 553 -31.90 18.02 -25.96
CA GLU A 553 -33.00 17.71 -26.88
C GLU A 553 -33.70 16.39 -26.51
N GLU A 554 -32.92 15.33 -26.28
CA GLU A 554 -33.46 14.02 -25.86
C GLU A 554 -34.20 14.12 -24.53
N TYR A 555 -33.70 14.93 -23.60
CA TYR A 555 -34.37 15.16 -22.32
C TYR A 555 -35.73 15.86 -22.50
N ALA A 556 -35.81 16.87 -23.38
CA ALA A 556 -37.06 17.57 -23.66
C ALA A 556 -38.12 16.61 -24.26
N GLU A 557 -37.69 15.68 -25.12
CA GLU A 557 -38.56 14.62 -25.64
C GLU A 557 -38.98 13.63 -24.54
N ALA A 558 -38.01 13.10 -23.79
CA ALA A 558 -38.26 12.11 -22.74
C ALA A 558 -39.14 12.66 -21.62
N ALA A 559 -39.02 13.95 -21.27
CA ALA A 559 -39.85 14.60 -20.26
C ALA A 559 -41.34 14.59 -20.62
N GLY A 560 -41.68 14.61 -21.91
CA GLY A 560 -43.06 14.48 -22.40
C GLY A 560 -43.52 13.03 -22.60
N ALA A 561 -42.61 12.13 -22.98
CA ALA A 561 -42.94 10.75 -23.36
C ALA A 561 -42.79 9.70 -22.24
N GLY A 562 -41.98 9.96 -21.21
CA GLY A 562 -41.74 9.04 -20.10
C GLY A 562 -41.16 7.69 -20.54
N SER A 563 -41.73 6.58 -20.05
CA SER A 563 -41.28 5.22 -20.38
C SER A 563 -41.37 4.88 -21.87
N ALA A 564 -42.30 5.50 -22.62
CA ALA A 564 -42.42 5.29 -24.05
C ALA A 564 -41.18 5.77 -24.83
N TRP A 565 -40.40 6.69 -24.26
CA TRP A 565 -39.11 7.09 -24.82
C TRP A 565 -38.10 5.94 -24.74
N LEU A 566 -38.00 5.27 -23.58
CA LEU A 566 -37.12 4.12 -23.40
C LEU A 566 -37.47 3.00 -24.37
N GLU A 567 -38.75 2.62 -24.48
CA GLU A 567 -39.20 1.56 -25.38
C GLU A 567 -38.86 1.86 -26.85
N ARG A 568 -38.99 3.11 -27.27
CA ARG A 568 -38.71 3.53 -28.66
C ARG A 568 -37.23 3.54 -28.99
N HIS A 569 -36.38 3.92 -28.05
CA HIS A 569 -34.97 4.24 -28.33
C HIS A 569 -33.97 3.23 -27.78
N PHE A 570 -34.23 2.58 -26.64
CA PHE A 570 -33.24 1.70 -26.00
C PHE A 570 -33.13 0.31 -26.60
N GLY A 571 -34.06 -0.09 -27.48
CA GLY A 571 -33.90 -1.29 -28.32
C GLY A 571 -32.72 -1.15 -29.29
N ASP A 572 -32.40 0.08 -29.70
CA ASP A 572 -31.35 0.39 -30.67
C ASP A 572 -29.95 0.32 -30.03
N PRO A 573 -29.05 -0.57 -30.49
CA PRO A 573 -27.67 -0.64 -30.02
C PRO A 573 -26.88 0.67 -30.22
N GLU A 574 -27.14 1.43 -31.29
CA GLU A 574 -26.42 2.67 -31.57
C GLU A 574 -26.77 3.77 -30.57
N VAL A 575 -28.06 3.86 -30.21
CA VAL A 575 -28.52 4.77 -29.15
C VAL A 575 -27.87 4.39 -27.81
N ARG A 576 -27.84 3.09 -27.47
CA ARG A 576 -27.19 2.62 -26.24
C ARG A 576 -25.70 2.95 -26.21
N ALA A 577 -24.99 2.75 -27.32
CA ALA A 577 -23.57 3.11 -27.43
C ALA A 577 -23.36 4.63 -27.28
N ARG A 578 -24.19 5.43 -27.95
CA ARG A 578 -24.15 6.90 -27.88
C ARG A 578 -24.41 7.43 -26.47
N VAL A 579 -25.46 6.93 -25.81
CA VAL A 579 -25.80 7.28 -24.43
C VAL A 579 -24.64 6.93 -23.49
N ARG A 580 -24.08 5.73 -23.62
CA ARG A 580 -22.94 5.28 -22.79
C ARG A 580 -21.71 6.17 -23.00
N ALA A 581 -21.44 6.57 -24.24
CA ALA A 581 -20.32 7.44 -24.56
C ALA A 581 -20.42 8.85 -23.94
N ARG A 582 -21.61 9.35 -23.58
CA ARG A 582 -21.80 10.69 -22.98
C ARG A 582 -21.21 10.83 -21.57
N TRP A 583 -20.93 9.72 -20.90
CA TRP A 583 -20.21 9.77 -19.63
C TRP A 583 -18.73 10.12 -19.78
N LYS A 584 -18.20 10.17 -21.00
CA LYS A 584 -16.82 10.59 -21.28
C LYS A 584 -16.73 12.10 -21.48
N LYS A 585 -15.76 12.75 -20.83
CA LYS A 585 -15.38 14.11 -21.20
C LYS A 585 -14.84 14.11 -22.64
N PRO A 586 -15.17 15.12 -23.47
CA PRO A 586 -14.44 15.33 -24.72
C PRO A 586 -12.96 15.53 -24.37
N GLY A 587 -12.09 14.71 -24.98
CA GLY A 587 -10.65 14.74 -24.76
C GLY A 587 -9.96 15.94 -25.40
#